data_AF-A0A3C0ALF2-F1
#
_entry.id   AF-A0A3C0ALF2-F1
#
_cell.length_a   1.000
_cell.length_b   1.000
_cell.length_c   1.000
_cell.angle_alpha   90.00
_cell.angle_beta   90.00
_cell.angle_gamma   90.00
#
_symmetry.space_group_name_H-M   'P 1'
#
loop_
_entity.id
_entity.type
_entity.pdbx_description
1 polymer ?
#
loop_
_entity_poly.entity_id
_entity_poly.type
_entity_poly.pdbx_seq_one_letter_code
_entity_poly.pdbx_strand_id
1 'polypeptide(L)'
;GYDERRGIAARGERMPSPLDQLKEVVAAVSIPVQAVGGLSLEQAIQTPEYGAPLVVLGAPLTIDADSFKTASGNLEDSLRLICEKVHAYGDVAIGGQK
;
A
#
# COMPACT_ATOMS: atom_id res chain seq x y z
N GLY A 1 12.82 -6.29 -4.35
CA GLY A 1 12.65 -5.78 -2.97
C GLY A 1 12.91 -4.28 -2.88
N TYR A 2 12.76 -3.66 -1.69
CA TYR A 2 12.98 -2.20 -1.50
C TYR A 2 14.39 -1.74 -1.93
N ASP A 3 15.42 -2.48 -1.54
CA ASP A 3 16.82 -2.14 -1.86
C ASP A 3 17.13 -2.25 -3.35
N GLU A 4 16.62 -3.30 -4.01
CA GLU A 4 16.76 -3.48 -5.46
C GLU A 4 16.15 -2.31 -6.23
N ARG A 5 14.99 -1.82 -5.78
CA ARG A 5 14.31 -0.66 -6.39
C ARG A 5 15.12 0.62 -6.26
N ARG A 6 15.74 0.84 -5.10
CA ARG A 6 16.67 1.97 -4.90
C ARG A 6 17.90 1.85 -5.80
N GLY A 7 18.41 0.63 -6.00
CA GLY A 7 19.51 0.38 -6.95
C GLY A 7 19.15 0.72 -8.40
N ILE A 8 17.91 0.46 -8.83
CA ILE A 8 17.38 0.85 -10.16
C ILE A 8 17.28 2.37 -10.28
N ALA A 9 16.69 3.03 -9.28
CA ALA A 9 16.56 4.48 -9.24
C ALA A 9 17.92 5.20 -9.28
N ALA A 10 18.92 4.67 -8.58
CA ALA A 10 20.28 5.21 -8.55
C ALA A 10 20.99 5.16 -9.92
N ARG A 11 20.54 4.28 -10.83
CA ARG A 11 21.01 4.24 -12.23
C ARG A 11 20.25 5.19 -13.16
N GLY A 12 19.30 5.96 -12.64
CA GLY A 12 18.45 6.87 -13.44
C GLY A 12 17.29 6.17 -14.16
N GLU A 13 17.04 4.90 -13.87
CA GLU A 13 15.92 4.15 -14.43
C GLU A 13 14.63 4.42 -13.61
N ARG A 14 13.46 4.19 -14.23
CA ARG A 14 12.18 4.26 -13.50
C ARG A 14 12.17 3.20 -12.39
N MET A 15 12.07 3.64 -11.15
CA MET A 15 11.88 2.76 -10.00
C MET A 15 10.54 2.01 -10.15
N PRO A 16 10.53 0.66 -10.14
CA PRO A 16 9.28 -0.08 -10.30
C PRO A 16 8.42 0.04 -9.05
N SER A 17 7.10 0.16 -9.22
CA SER A 17 6.13 0.28 -8.14
C SER A 17 5.45 -1.06 -7.86
N PRO A 18 5.12 -1.40 -6.59
CA PRO A 18 4.23 -2.52 -6.30
C PRO A 18 2.86 -2.43 -6.99
N LEU A 19 2.44 -1.21 -7.40
CA LEU A 19 1.18 -1.00 -8.11
C LEU A 19 1.23 -1.40 -9.59
N ASP A 20 2.43 -1.51 -10.20
CA ASP A 20 2.60 -1.66 -11.65
C ASP A 20 1.97 -2.95 -12.20
N GLN A 21 1.89 -4.01 -11.39
CA GLN A 21 1.36 -5.33 -11.79
C GLN A 21 0.27 -5.85 -10.85
N LEU A 22 -0.29 -4.98 -10.00
CA LEU A 22 -1.16 -5.42 -8.91
C LEU A 22 -2.47 -6.03 -9.44
N LYS A 23 -3.03 -5.47 -10.53
CA LYS A 23 -4.28 -5.98 -11.14
C LYS A 23 -4.09 -7.35 -11.76
N GLU A 24 -2.95 -7.58 -12.41
CA GLU A 24 -2.57 -8.85 -13.01
C GLU A 24 -2.41 -9.93 -11.94
N VAL A 25 -1.76 -9.59 -10.81
CA VAL A 25 -1.64 -10.49 -9.67
C VAL A 25 -3.00 -10.81 -9.07
N VAL A 26 -3.86 -9.82 -8.85
CA VAL A 26 -5.24 -10.03 -8.35
C VAL A 26 -6.03 -10.93 -9.28
N ALA A 27 -5.96 -10.71 -10.60
CA ALA A 27 -6.66 -11.52 -11.58
C ALA A 27 -6.16 -12.98 -11.63
N ALA A 28 -4.89 -13.22 -11.27
CA ALA A 28 -4.25 -14.53 -11.35
C ALA A 28 -4.55 -15.45 -10.15
N VAL A 29 -5.08 -14.94 -9.04
CA VAL A 29 -5.27 -15.71 -7.81
C VAL A 29 -6.70 -15.63 -7.29
N SER A 30 -7.15 -16.70 -6.62
CA SER A 30 -8.48 -16.79 -6.00
C SER A 30 -8.50 -16.47 -4.50
N ILE A 31 -7.44 -15.83 -3.99
CA ILE A 31 -7.26 -15.49 -2.57
C ILE A 31 -7.10 -13.98 -2.41
N PRO A 32 -7.46 -13.39 -1.25
CA PRO A 32 -7.25 -11.98 -0.98
C PRO A 32 -5.79 -11.57 -1.18
N VAL A 33 -5.57 -10.50 -1.96
CA VAL A 33 -4.24 -9.93 -2.20
C VAL A 33 -4.01 -8.73 -1.29
N GLN A 34 -2.77 -8.59 -0.84
CA GLN A 34 -2.29 -7.47 -0.06
C GLN A 34 -1.00 -6.94 -0.70
N ALA A 35 -0.99 -5.67 -1.10
CA ALA A 35 0.23 -5.03 -1.60
C ALA A 35 1.04 -4.47 -0.41
N VAL A 36 2.33 -4.82 -0.33
CA VAL A 36 3.24 -4.38 0.75
C VAL A 36 4.56 -3.85 0.21
N GLY A 37 5.15 -2.91 0.96
CA GLY A 37 6.54 -2.47 0.81
C GLY A 37 6.78 -1.51 -0.36
N GLY A 38 7.22 -0.29 -0.06
CA GLY A 38 7.53 0.74 -1.06
C GLY A 38 6.31 1.46 -1.63
N LEU A 39 5.22 1.50 -0.86
CA LEU A 39 4.05 2.32 -1.10
C LEU A 39 4.12 3.56 -0.21
N SER A 40 3.70 4.71 -0.72
CA SER A 40 3.31 5.84 0.14
C SER A 40 2.01 5.50 0.89
N LEU A 41 1.65 6.33 1.87
CA LEU A 41 0.39 6.17 2.59
C LEU A 41 -0.81 6.27 1.63
N GLU A 42 -0.80 7.26 0.74
CA GLU A 42 -1.85 7.47 -0.27
C GLU A 42 -1.97 6.27 -1.19
N GLN A 43 -0.83 5.74 -1.65
CA GLN A 43 -0.81 4.55 -2.51
C GLN A 43 -1.37 3.33 -1.78
N ALA A 44 -1.02 3.13 -0.50
CA ALA A 44 -1.55 2.03 0.30
C ALA A 44 -3.08 2.11 0.43
N ILE A 45 -3.62 3.31 0.70
CA ILE A 45 -5.07 3.55 0.79
C ILE A 45 -5.77 3.26 -0.55
N GLN A 46 -5.11 3.48 -1.69
CA GLN A 46 -5.68 3.26 -3.02
C GLN A 46 -5.61 1.80 -3.51
N THR A 47 -4.90 0.91 -2.81
CA THR A 47 -4.77 -0.50 -3.25
C THR A 47 -6.11 -1.25 -3.45
N PRO A 48 -7.21 -0.96 -2.72
CA PRO A 48 -8.55 -1.47 -3.02
C PRO A 48 -9.01 -1.21 -4.46
N GLU A 49 -8.66 -0.08 -5.08
CA GLU A 49 -9.00 0.25 -6.48
C GLU A 49 -8.36 -0.70 -7.50
N TYR A 50 -7.33 -1.43 -7.07
CA TYR A 50 -6.62 -2.42 -7.87
C TYR A 50 -7.10 -3.84 -7.59
N GLY A 51 -8.10 -4.01 -6.71
CA GLY A 51 -8.65 -5.30 -6.31
C GLY A 51 -7.88 -6.00 -5.19
N ALA A 52 -6.97 -5.29 -4.51
CA ALA A 52 -6.31 -5.78 -3.31
C ALA A 52 -7.09 -5.31 -2.06
N PRO A 53 -7.92 -6.19 -1.44
CA PRO A 53 -8.82 -5.80 -0.37
C PRO A 53 -8.12 -5.48 0.97
N LEU A 54 -6.88 -5.92 1.14
CA LEU A 54 -6.15 -5.77 2.40
C LEU A 54 -5.11 -4.65 2.28
N VAL A 55 -5.18 -3.70 3.21
CA VAL A 55 -4.22 -2.59 3.32
C VAL A 55 -3.31 -2.81 4.53
N VAL A 56 -2.00 -2.73 4.32
CA VAL A 56 -1.00 -2.82 5.40
C VAL A 56 -0.15 -1.56 5.47
N LEU A 57 -0.11 -1.00 6.67
CA LEU A 57 0.71 0.16 7.02
C LEU A 57 1.89 -0.32 7.87
N GLY A 58 3.11 -0.07 7.41
CA GLY A 58 4.32 -0.36 8.19
C GLY A 58 4.59 0.70 9.25
N ALA A 59 5.31 0.32 10.32
CA ALA A 59 5.70 1.21 11.41
C ALA A 59 6.41 2.52 10.98
N PRO A 60 7.28 2.54 9.95
CA PRO A 60 7.91 3.78 9.46
C PRO A 60 6.98 4.72 8.67
N LEU A 61 5.75 4.28 8.34
CA LEU A 61 4.75 5.11 7.68
C LEU A 61 3.71 5.66 8.67
N THR A 62 3.55 5.01 9.83
CA THR A 62 2.69 5.49 10.93
C THR A 62 3.44 6.36 11.93
N ILE A 63 4.77 6.34 11.90
CA ILE A 63 5.69 7.08 12.76
C ILE A 63 6.78 7.60 11.82
N ASP A 64 7.18 8.88 11.96
CA ASP A 64 8.11 9.57 11.06
C ASP A 64 9.28 8.66 10.61
N ALA A 65 9.50 8.53 9.30
CA ALA A 65 10.33 7.49 8.71
C ALA A 65 11.79 7.50 9.18
N ASP A 66 12.25 8.63 9.74
CA ASP A 66 13.61 8.84 10.24
C ASP A 66 13.69 9.00 11.78
N SER A 67 12.57 9.01 12.52
CA SER A 67 12.60 9.02 13.99
C SER A 67 11.37 8.38 14.61
N PHE A 68 11.56 7.57 15.66
CA PHE A 68 10.48 7.05 16.51
C PHE A 68 9.79 8.18 17.31
N LYS A 69 9.18 9.12 16.61
CA LYS A 69 8.37 10.20 17.16
C LYS A 69 7.10 10.25 16.32
N THR A 70 5.96 10.32 17.00
CA THR A 70 4.71 10.70 16.34
C THR A 70 5.00 11.99 15.56
N ALA A 71 4.71 12.00 14.25
CA ALA A 71 4.54 13.27 13.55
C ALA A 71 3.66 14.14 14.45
N SER A 72 3.94 15.43 14.61
CA SER A 72 3.36 16.30 15.64
C SER A 72 1.82 16.45 15.63
N GLY A 73 1.11 15.63 14.86
CA GLY A 73 -0.34 15.47 14.84
C GLY A 73 -0.82 14.21 15.58
N ASN A 74 -2.11 14.21 15.87
CA ASN A 74 -2.78 13.11 16.53
C ASN A 74 -2.74 11.83 15.65
N LEU A 75 -1.93 10.86 16.06
CA LEU A 75 -1.83 9.55 15.40
C LEU A 75 -3.20 8.87 15.30
N GLU A 76 -4.04 9.01 16.32
CA GLU A 76 -5.39 8.44 16.32
C GLU A 76 -6.23 9.02 15.17
N ASP A 77 -6.24 10.34 15.00
CA ASP A 77 -7.01 11.00 13.94
C ASP A 77 -6.51 10.56 12.55
N SER A 78 -5.21 10.38 12.41
CA SER A 78 -4.60 9.90 11.16
C SER A 78 -5.02 8.46 10.85
N LEU A 79 -4.93 7.56 11.82
CA LEU A 79 -5.37 6.17 11.68
C LEU A 79 -6.88 6.09 11.42
N ARG A 80 -7.68 6.91 12.10
CA ARG A 80 -9.12 7.01 11.90
C ARG A 80 -9.46 7.42 10.47
N LEU A 81 -8.82 8.48 9.97
CA LEU A 81 -9.00 8.93 8.59
C LEU A 81 -8.62 7.86 7.56
N ILE A 82 -7.54 7.11 7.83
CA ILE A 82 -7.12 6.01 6.96
C ILE A 82 -8.18 4.91 6.95
N CYS A 83 -8.63 4.47 8.13
CA CYS A 83 -9.70 3.48 8.24
C CYS A 83 -10.98 3.93 7.53
N GLU A 84 -11.40 5.18 7.69
CA GLU A 84 -12.57 5.75 6.99
C GLU A 84 -12.42 5.66 5.46
N LYS A 85 -11.26 6.07 4.93
CA LYS A 85 -10.99 5.99 3.49
C LYS A 85 -10.97 4.56 2.96
N VAL A 86 -10.32 3.65 3.68
CA VAL A 86 -10.25 2.23 3.28
C VAL A 86 -11.63 1.57 3.34
N HIS A 87 -12.40 1.81 4.40
CA HIS A 87 -13.75 1.27 4.54
C HIS A 87 -14.75 1.86 3.53
N ALA A 88 -14.51 3.08 3.02
CA ALA A 88 -15.36 3.69 1.98
C ALA A 88 -15.35 2.92 0.66
N TYR A 89 -14.36 2.05 0.41
CA TYR A 89 -14.36 1.16 -0.76
C TYR A 89 -15.37 0.01 -0.65
N GLY A 90 -15.90 -0.26 0.56
CA GLY A 90 -16.85 -1.36 0.79
C GLY A 90 -16.23 -2.74 0.53
N ASP A 91 -17.06 -3.69 0.13
CA ASP A 91 -16.61 -5.05 -0.19
C ASP A 91 -15.90 -5.07 -1.56
N VAL A 92 -14.58 -5.20 -1.52
CA VAL A 92 -13.75 -5.36 -2.72
C VAL A 92 -13.79 -6.82 -3.17
N ALA A 93 -14.16 -7.05 -4.43
CA ALA A 93 -14.24 -8.40 -4.99
C ALA A 93 -12.88 -9.11 -4.97
N ILE A 94 -12.85 -10.36 -4.52
CA ILE A 94 -11.66 -11.21 -4.60
C ILE A 94 -11.53 -11.72 -6.03
N GLY A 95 -10.35 -11.53 -6.63
CA GLY A 95 -10.04 -12.00 -7.97
C GLY A 95 -10.15 -13.52 -8.12
N GLY A 96 -10.14 -14.01 -9.36
CA GLY A 96 -10.12 -15.45 -9.65
C GLY A 96 -11.43 -16.22 -9.39
N GLN A 97 -12.48 -15.59 -8.86
CA GLN A 97 -13.83 -16.18 -8.88
C GLN A 97 -14.41 -16.06 -10.29
N LYS A 98 -14.27 -17.11 -11.08
CA LYS A 98 -15.02 -17.32 -12.33
C LYS A 98 -16.32 -18.06 -12.07
#